data_AF-V5FRC2-F1
#
_entry.id   AF-V5FRC2-F1
#
_cell.length_a   1.000
_cell.length_b   1.000
_cell.length_c   1.000
_cell.angle_alpha   90.00
_cell.angle_beta   90.00
_cell.angle_gamma   90.00
#
_symmetry.space_group_name_H-M   'P 1'
#
loop_
_entity.id
_entity.type
_entity.pdbx_description
1 polymer ?
#
loop_
_entity_poly.entity_id
_entity_poly.type
_entity_poly.pdbx_seq_one_letter_code
_entity_poly.pdbx_strand_id
1 'polypeptide(L)'
;KIIKRNNKINNYSGLSPRGLSTALKRHFLKSASSNGSLVSIQEIKSGIAKRGTVSVMLDKDGVNNELFSLGIFSGGLNSFLSSDGETDEEEEIITAGMDLTILGTQIRPFVFFEGQGELMGHVWS
;
A
#
# COMPACT_ATOMS: atom_id res chain seq x y z
N LYS A 1 -22.16 -7.75 -8.53
CA LYS A 1 -22.27 -8.34 -7.16
C LYS A 1 -22.17 -9.87 -7.23
N ILE A 2 -20.99 -10.42 -7.57
CA ILE A 2 -20.80 -11.87 -7.74
C ILE A 2 -20.69 -12.56 -6.37
N ILE A 3 -19.89 -11.98 -5.46
CA ILE A 3 -19.69 -12.50 -4.11
C ILE A 3 -21.04 -12.61 -3.37
N LYS A 4 -21.82 -11.52 -3.30
CA LYS A 4 -23.11 -11.50 -2.57
C LYS A 4 -24.17 -12.50 -3.04
N ARG A 5 -24.10 -13.00 -4.28
CA ARG A 5 -25.11 -13.93 -4.84
C ARG A 5 -24.77 -15.40 -4.63
N ASN A 6 -23.50 -15.75 -4.39
CA ASN A 6 -23.05 -17.13 -4.33
C ASN A 6 -22.68 -17.51 -2.89
N ASN A 7 -23.51 -18.33 -2.22
CA ASN A 7 -23.25 -18.80 -0.86
C ASN A 7 -21.96 -19.64 -0.72
N LYS A 8 -21.46 -20.24 -1.82
CA LYS A 8 -20.16 -20.94 -1.79
C LYS A 8 -18.97 -20.00 -1.62
N ILE A 9 -19.13 -18.71 -1.92
CA ILE A 9 -18.08 -17.68 -1.82
C ILE A 9 -18.39 -16.73 -0.66
N ASN A 10 -19.65 -16.36 -0.47
CA ASN A 10 -20.13 -15.52 0.64
C ASN A 10 -20.44 -16.38 1.87
N ASN A 11 -19.40 -16.94 2.47
CA ASN A 11 -19.47 -17.63 3.75
C ASN A 11 -18.33 -17.15 4.66
N TYR A 12 -18.46 -17.42 5.95
CA TYR A 12 -17.49 -16.99 6.96
C TYR A 12 -16.08 -17.51 6.67
N SER A 13 -15.97 -18.74 6.16
CA SER A 13 -14.68 -19.37 5.87
C SER A 13 -13.94 -18.70 4.70
N GLY A 14 -14.67 -18.22 3.69
CA GLY A 14 -14.10 -17.53 2.54
C GLY A 14 -13.88 -16.03 2.77
N LEU A 15 -14.66 -15.42 3.65
CA LEU A 15 -14.59 -13.99 3.97
C LEU A 15 -13.74 -13.67 5.21
N SER A 16 -13.03 -14.67 5.76
CA SER A 16 -12.04 -14.49 6.84
C SER A 16 -10.61 -14.62 6.30
N PRO A 17 -10.12 -13.67 5.48
CA PRO A 17 -8.72 -13.70 5.06
C PRO A 17 -7.82 -13.57 6.29
N ARG A 18 -6.70 -14.31 6.26
CA ARG A 18 -5.63 -14.16 7.24
C ARG A 18 -4.68 -13.05 6.79
N GLY A 19 -4.03 -12.39 7.73
CA GLY A 19 -3.03 -11.35 7.47
C GLY A 19 -3.46 -9.95 7.91
N LEU A 20 -2.63 -8.97 7.58
CA LEU A 20 -2.76 -7.58 8.02
C LEU A 20 -3.03 -6.60 6.86
N SER A 21 -3.08 -7.09 5.62
CA SER A 21 -3.34 -6.25 4.46
C SER A 21 -4.74 -5.64 4.52
N THR A 22 -4.85 -4.36 4.21
CA THR A 22 -6.10 -3.61 4.28
C THR A 22 -6.37 -2.81 3.02
N ALA A 23 -7.65 -2.59 2.73
CA ALA A 23 -8.11 -1.66 1.70
C ALA A 23 -9.29 -0.88 2.26
N LEU A 24 -9.15 0.44 2.34
CA LEU A 24 -10.14 1.35 2.91
C LEU A 24 -10.47 2.45 1.90
N LYS A 25 -11.75 2.69 1.67
CA LYS A 25 -12.24 3.88 0.98
C LYS A 25 -13.10 4.68 1.94
N ARG A 26 -12.75 5.94 2.20
CA ARG A 26 -13.50 6.85 3.07
C ARG A 26 -13.83 8.15 2.34
N HIS A 27 -15.08 8.57 2.41
CA HIS A 27 -15.48 9.88 1.91
C HIS A 27 -15.08 10.94 2.94
N PHE A 28 -14.42 12.01 2.50
CA PHE A 28 -14.05 13.15 3.35
C PHE A 28 -14.77 14.44 2.94
N LEU A 29 -15.28 14.49 1.70
CA LEU A 29 -16.05 15.61 1.17
C LEU A 29 -17.28 15.09 0.44
N LYS A 30 -18.43 15.70 0.70
CA LYS A 30 -19.67 15.44 -0.04
C LYS A 30 -20.38 16.77 -0.27
N SER A 31 -20.48 17.18 -1.52
CA SER A 31 -21.11 18.45 -1.93
C SER A 31 -21.95 18.24 -3.19
N ALA A 32 -22.87 19.17 -3.45
CA ALA A 32 -23.68 19.17 -4.67
C ALA A 32 -22.82 19.29 -5.94
N SER A 33 -21.63 19.89 -5.83
CA SER A 33 -20.71 20.12 -6.95
C SER A 33 -19.63 19.06 -7.11
N SER A 34 -19.27 18.33 -6.04
CA SER A 34 -18.22 17.32 -6.07
C SER A 34 -18.16 16.48 -4.78
N ASN A 35 -17.69 15.24 -4.90
CA ASN A 35 -17.40 14.36 -3.78
C ASN A 35 -15.90 14.06 -3.71
N GLY A 36 -15.35 13.99 -2.50
CA GLY A 36 -13.95 13.63 -2.25
C GLY A 36 -13.87 12.33 -1.46
N SER A 37 -13.01 11.42 -1.90
CA SER A 37 -12.72 10.18 -1.17
C SER A 37 -11.23 9.92 -1.05
N LEU A 38 -10.83 9.44 0.11
CA LEU A 38 -9.49 8.93 0.37
C LEU A 38 -9.54 7.42 0.21
N VAL A 39 -8.65 6.88 -0.62
CA VAL A 39 -8.46 5.46 -0.84
C VAL A 39 -7.11 5.09 -0.26
N SER A 40 -7.07 4.13 0.65
CA SER A 40 -5.85 3.61 1.26
C SER A 40 -5.78 2.11 1.02
N ILE A 41 -4.64 1.64 0.51
CA ILE A 41 -4.34 0.22 0.32
C ILE A 41 -3.02 -0.05 1.02
N GLN A 42 -2.97 -1.06 1.87
CA GLN A 42 -1.78 -1.47 2.58
C GLN A 42 -1.59 -2.97 2.39
N GLU A 43 -0.46 -3.36 1.81
CA GLU A 43 -0.01 -4.72 1.64
C GLU A 43 1.06 -5.02 2.68
N ILE A 44 0.75 -5.98 3.55
CA ILE A 44 1.64 -6.40 4.64
C ILE A 44 1.92 -7.89 4.49
N LYS A 45 3.21 -8.24 4.47
CA LYS A 45 3.70 -9.63 4.49
C LYS A 45 4.66 -9.78 5.66
N SER A 46 4.49 -10.83 6.46
CA SER A 46 5.35 -11.11 7.63
C SER A 46 5.48 -9.92 8.61
N GLY A 47 4.43 -9.10 8.74
CA GLY A 47 4.44 -7.91 9.61
C GLY A 47 5.08 -6.65 8.99
N ILE A 48 5.60 -6.74 7.76
CA ILE A 48 6.29 -5.66 7.06
C ILE A 48 5.39 -5.10 5.95
N ALA A 49 5.29 -3.77 5.89
CA ALA A 49 4.58 -3.08 4.81
C ALA A 49 5.38 -3.14 3.51
N LYS A 50 5.05 -4.09 2.61
CA LYS A 50 5.68 -4.22 1.29
C LYS A 50 5.29 -3.08 0.36
N ARG A 51 4.00 -2.70 0.38
CA ARG A 51 3.48 -1.58 -0.40
C ARG A 51 2.33 -0.91 0.36
N GLY A 52 2.32 0.41 0.39
CA GLY A 52 1.21 1.19 0.91
C GLY A 52 0.91 2.32 -0.04
N THR A 53 -0.36 2.59 -0.33
CA THR A 53 -0.76 3.69 -1.21
C THR A 53 -1.91 4.44 -0.58
N VAL A 54 -1.82 5.77 -0.59
CA VAL A 54 -2.87 6.69 -0.16
C VAL A 54 -3.18 7.64 -1.31
N SER A 55 -4.39 7.53 -1.84
CA SER A 55 -4.88 8.34 -2.96
C SER A 55 -6.03 9.25 -2.53
N VAL A 56 -6.02 10.48 -3.02
CA VAL A 56 -7.12 11.44 -2.92
C VAL A 56 -7.84 11.47 -4.26
N MET A 57 -9.06 10.97 -4.26
CA MET A 57 -9.94 10.92 -5.43
C MET A 57 -10.99 12.02 -5.33
N LEU A 58 -11.19 12.74 -6.42
CA LEU A 58 -12.27 13.71 -6.61
C LEU A 58 -13.24 13.16 -7.66
N ASP A 59 -14.51 13.06 -7.29
CA ASP A 59 -15.60 12.69 -8.18
C ASP A 59 -16.41 13.95 -8.49
N LYS A 60 -16.57 14.27 -9.77
CA LYS A 60 -17.44 15.32 -10.25
C LYS A 60 -18.15 14.84 -11.50
N ASP A 61 -19.48 14.90 -11.49
CA ASP A 61 -20.33 14.55 -12.63
C ASP A 61 -20.05 13.15 -13.21
N GLY A 62 -19.64 12.19 -12.36
CA GLY A 62 -19.30 10.83 -12.75
C GLY A 62 -17.86 10.64 -13.25
N VAL A 63 -17.06 11.72 -13.29
CA VAL A 63 -15.63 11.67 -13.61
C VAL A 63 -14.84 11.57 -12.31
N ASN A 64 -14.13 10.46 -12.14
CA ASN A 64 -13.20 10.25 -11.03
C ASN A 64 -11.79 10.67 -11.44
N ASN A 65 -11.25 11.69 -10.77
CA ASN A 65 -9.88 12.15 -10.96
C ASN A 65 -9.06 11.87 -9.69
N GLU A 66 -7.88 11.27 -9.86
CA GLU A 66 -6.89 11.16 -8.79
C GLU A 66 -6.10 12.48 -8.72
N LEU A 67 -6.27 13.22 -7.64
CA LEU A 67 -5.57 14.50 -7.46
C LEU A 67 -4.15 14.29 -6.94
N PHE A 68 -4.00 13.31 -6.06
CA PHE A 68 -2.80 13.06 -5.29
C PHE A 68 -2.73 11.57 -4.96
N SER A 69 -1.56 10.97 -5.13
CA SER A 69 -1.26 9.59 -4.77
C SER A 69 0.11 9.54 -4.13
N LEU A 70 0.18 9.02 -2.90
CA LEU A 70 1.43 8.78 -2.20
C LEU A 70 1.57 7.28 -2.00
N GLY A 71 2.58 6.67 -2.62
CA GLY A 71 2.97 5.30 -2.36
C GLY A 71 4.22 5.22 -1.50
N ILE A 72 4.26 4.18 -0.67
CA ILE A 72 5.46 3.70 0.01
C ILE A 72 5.70 2.27 -0.43
N PHE A 73 6.96 1.89 -0.55
CA PHE A 73 7.35 0.53 -0.87
C PHE A 73 8.58 0.13 -0.06
N SER A 74 8.68 -1.16 0.23
CA SER A 74 9.88 -1.75 0.83
C SER A 74 10.14 -3.14 0.26
N GLY A 75 11.42 -3.48 0.16
CA GLY A 75 11.94 -4.76 -0.32
C GLY A 75 13.03 -5.27 0.63
N GLY A 76 13.21 -6.59 0.69
CA GLY A 76 14.30 -7.20 1.45
C GLY A 76 14.27 -7.05 2.98
N LEU A 77 13.34 -6.31 3.59
CA LEU A 77 13.28 -6.13 5.06
C LEU A 77 12.94 -7.40 5.85
N ASN A 78 12.44 -8.44 5.18
CA ASN A 78 12.04 -9.70 5.83
C ASN A 78 13.25 -10.45 6.43
N SER A 79 14.40 -10.40 5.77
CA SER A 79 15.66 -11.00 6.24
C SER A 79 16.23 -10.31 7.48
N PHE A 80 15.86 -9.05 7.73
CA PHE A 80 16.29 -8.30 8.91
C PHE A 80 15.46 -8.65 10.17
N LEU A 81 14.17 -8.93 9.99
CA LEU A 81 13.25 -9.21 11.11
C LEU A 81 13.19 -10.70 11.47
N SER A 82 13.52 -11.58 10.54
CA SER A 82 13.48 -13.03 10.73
C SER A 82 14.88 -13.55 11.04
N SER A 83 15.17 -13.84 12.30
CA SER A 83 16.42 -14.54 12.68
C SER A 83 16.40 -16.04 12.36
N ASP A 84 15.22 -16.61 12.06
CA ASP A 84 15.05 -18.00 11.65
C ASP A 84 14.95 -18.08 10.12
N GLY A 85 15.98 -18.67 9.52
CA GLY A 85 16.22 -18.80 8.08
C GLY A 85 15.28 -19.77 7.35
N GLU A 86 13.98 -19.53 7.43
CA GLU A 86 12.96 -20.32 6.73
C GLU A 86 12.13 -19.40 5.84
N THR A 87 12.68 -19.03 4.68
CA THR A 87 11.92 -18.93 3.41
C THR A 87 12.85 -18.61 2.24
N ASP A 88 12.73 -19.41 1.17
CA ASP A 88 13.28 -19.20 -0.18
C ASP A 88 12.71 -17.92 -0.83
N GLU A 89 12.94 -16.76 -0.23
CA GLU A 89 12.79 -15.48 -0.93
C GLU A 89 14.15 -15.15 -1.52
N GLU A 90 14.21 -15.01 -2.85
CA GLU A 90 15.37 -14.47 -3.57
C GLU A 90 15.97 -13.31 -2.77
N GLU A 91 17.30 -13.22 -2.67
CA GLU A 91 18.02 -12.17 -1.93
C GLU A 91 17.62 -10.77 -2.48
N GLU A 92 16.47 -10.27 -2.04
CA GLU A 92 15.97 -8.94 -2.36
C GLU A 92 16.89 -7.95 -1.65
N ILE A 93 17.39 -6.99 -2.42
CA ILE A 93 18.15 -5.87 -1.88
C ILE A 93 17.25 -5.15 -0.87
N ILE A 94 17.76 -4.95 0.34
CA ILE A 94 17.08 -4.17 1.38
C ILE A 94 16.88 -2.75 0.86
N THR A 95 15.64 -2.33 0.64
CA THR A 95 15.35 -0.99 0.14
C THR A 95 13.99 -0.51 0.64
N ALA A 96 13.85 0.80 0.79
CA ALA A 96 12.55 1.42 0.94
C ALA A 96 12.53 2.78 0.26
N GLY A 97 11.35 3.19 -0.15
CA GLY A 97 11.16 4.49 -0.77
C GLY A 97 9.70 4.90 -0.83
N MET A 98 9.49 6.07 -1.42
CA MET A 98 8.18 6.62 -1.70
C MET A 98 8.05 7.03 -3.17
N ASP A 99 6.86 6.85 -3.71
CA ASP A 99 6.45 7.42 -4.98
C ASP A 99 5.33 8.45 -4.76
N LEU A 100 5.27 9.44 -5.65
CA LEU A 100 4.32 10.53 -5.55
C LEU A 100 3.79 10.83 -6.95
N THR A 101 2.46 10.84 -7.08
CA THR A 101 1.77 11.23 -8.30
C THR A 101 0.82 12.37 -7.98
N ILE A 102 0.90 13.45 -8.75
CA ILE A 102 0.07 14.64 -8.60
C ILE A 102 -0.63 14.90 -9.93
N LEU A 103 -1.97 14.91 -9.93
CA LEU A 103 -2.78 15.20 -11.12
C LEU A 103 -2.37 14.37 -12.35
N GLY A 104 -2.04 13.08 -12.14
CA GLY A 104 -1.58 12.18 -13.20
C GLY A 104 -0.11 12.33 -13.61
N THR A 105 0.63 13.27 -13.03
CA THR A 105 2.08 13.41 -13.24
C THR A 105 2.83 12.65 -12.16
N GLN A 106 3.59 11.63 -12.56
CA GLN A 106 4.42 10.87 -11.66
C GLN A 106 5.75 11.59 -11.42
N ILE A 107 6.06 11.88 -10.16
CA ILE A 107 7.33 12.45 -9.74
C ILE A 107 8.34 11.32 -9.56
N ARG A 108 9.63 11.62 -9.78
CA ARG A 108 10.72 10.66 -9.55
C ARG A 108 10.62 10.11 -8.11
N PRO A 109 10.57 8.78 -7.94
CA PRO A 109 10.53 8.17 -6.62
C PRO A 109 11.73 8.58 -5.78
N PHE A 110 11.49 8.78 -4.49
CA PHE A 110 12.52 9.08 -3.51
C PHE A 110 12.86 7.81 -2.74
N VAL A 111 14.10 7.36 -2.86
CA VAL A 111 14.61 6.18 -2.15
C VAL A 111 15.12 6.65 -0.80
N PHE A 112 14.63 6.05 0.28
CA PHE A 112 15.07 6.36 1.64
C PHE A 112 16.42 5.74 1.95
N PHE A 113 16.65 4.51 1.49
CA PHE A 113 17.91 3.80 1.60
C PHE A 113 17.98 2.66 0.58
N GLU A 114 19.20 2.29 0.23
CA GLU A 114 19.55 1.13 -0.58
C GLU A 114 20.65 0.32 0.13
N GLY A 115 20.30 -0.90 0.52
CA GLY A 115 21.15 -1.81 1.27
C GLY A 115 21.14 -1.60 2.77
N GLN A 116 21.71 -2.59 3.48
CA GLN A 116 21.79 -2.60 4.95
C GLN A 116 22.73 -1.50 5.49
N GLY A 117 23.80 -1.17 4.77
CA GLY A 117 24.79 -0.19 5.22
C GLY A 117 24.21 1.22 5.34
N GLU A 118 23.44 1.67 4.35
CA GLU A 118 22.79 2.98 4.36
C GLU A 118 21.66 3.04 5.40
N LEU A 119 20.87 1.97 5.50
CA LEU A 119 19.85 1.83 6.55
C LEU A 119 20.46 2.00 7.95
N MET A 120 21.51 1.23 8.25
CA MET A 120 22.16 1.29 9.56
C MET A 120 22.85 2.65 9.79
N GLY A 121 23.36 3.27 8.72
CA GLY A 121 23.87 4.65 8.77
C GLY A 121 22.80 5.66 9.20
N HIS A 122 21.58 5.56 8.66
CA HIS A 122 20.47 6.44 9.04
C HIS A 122 19.96 6.23 10.47
N VAL A 123 20.02 4.99 10.99
CA VAL A 123 19.54 4.70 12.35
C VAL A 123 20.54 5.17 13.40
N TRP A 124 21.84 5.20 13.10
CA TRP A 124 22.91 5.44 14.08
C TRP A 124 23.68 6.77 13.89
N SER A 125 23.29 7.64 12.95
CA SER A 125 23.87 8.99 12.80
C SER A 125 23.28 9.99 13.79
#